data_AF-A0A2M8F3D1-F1
#
_entry.id   AF-A0A2M8F3D1-F1
#
_cell.length_a   1.000
_cell.length_b   1.000
_cell.length_c   1.000
_cell.angle_alpha   90.00
_cell.angle_beta   90.00
_cell.angle_gamma   90.00
#
_symmetry.space_group_name_H-M   'P 1'
#
loop_
_entity.id
_entity.type
_entity.pdbx_description
1 polymer ?
#
loop_
_entity_poly.entity_id
_entity_poly.type
_entity_poly.pdbx_seq_one_letter_code
_entity_poly.pdbx_strand_id
1 'polypeptide(L)'
;SFLYYSESMEKKAYILLTLLLLTSFLVAPVSFAQSTDDSTEVMTEDATKNMSPEDRKAELDAKMEEIKQERDTRMEENKQKREDLKTEIETKREEAKAEMETRREEFKAKLEALKDEKKVAVVERVDTRLAERNQNITDRLLGHLERISGVIDKMEDRLASAEGGDTSTVDSAIATARLAVASAESAVVAQSGNTYVIELGDEAELRSIVEATVGQFRSDMGVVITAVKSARDATQKAAQVLGEFHKANPPKDAMMEEETNK
;
A
#
# COMPACT_ATOMS: atom_id res chain seq x y z
N SER A 1 -3.10 38.85 -30.48
CA SER A 1 -2.14 38.08 -29.66
C SER A 1 -2.48 37.96 -28.18
N PHE A 2 -3.72 38.26 -27.73
CA PHE A 2 -4.09 38.16 -26.30
C PHE A 2 -4.99 36.96 -25.97
N LEU A 3 -5.50 36.25 -26.99
CA LEU A 3 -6.44 35.13 -26.80
C LEU A 3 -5.75 33.75 -26.76
N TYR A 4 -4.47 33.65 -27.17
CA TYR A 4 -3.73 32.37 -27.16
C TYR A 4 -3.00 32.09 -25.84
N TYR A 5 -2.93 33.08 -24.94
CA TYR A 5 -2.27 32.94 -23.64
C TYR A 5 -3.23 32.50 -22.52
N SER A 6 -4.54 32.56 -22.77
CA SER A 6 -5.60 32.20 -21.81
C SER A 6 -5.80 30.68 -21.70
N GLU A 7 -5.78 29.95 -22.82
CA GLU A 7 -6.02 28.48 -22.82
C GLU A 7 -4.82 27.66 -22.32
N SER A 8 -3.60 28.20 -22.43
CA SER A 8 -2.36 27.56 -21.96
C SER A 8 -2.29 27.49 -20.42
N MET A 9 -2.92 28.45 -19.73
CA MET A 9 -2.95 28.50 -18.27
C MET A 9 -4.01 27.56 -17.68
N GLU A 10 -5.14 27.34 -18.36
CA GLU A 10 -6.18 26.40 -17.89
C GLU A 10 -5.73 24.93 -17.99
N LYS A 11 -5.00 24.55 -19.04
CA LYS A 11 -4.48 23.18 -19.18
C LYS A 11 -3.36 22.85 -18.19
N LYS A 12 -2.51 23.83 -17.88
CA LYS A 12 -1.48 23.71 -16.83
C LYS A 12 -2.08 23.71 -15.44
N ALA A 13 -3.19 24.43 -15.23
CA ALA A 13 -3.96 24.35 -13.99
C ALA A 13 -4.58 22.95 -13.80
N TYR A 14 -5.08 22.30 -14.86
CA TYR A 14 -5.59 20.92 -14.79
C TYR A 14 -4.49 19.87 -14.56
N ILE A 15 -3.30 20.04 -15.15
CA ILE A 15 -2.15 19.14 -14.93
C ILE A 15 -1.56 19.31 -13.52
N LEU A 16 -1.67 20.50 -12.92
CA LEU A 16 -1.33 20.73 -11.51
C LEU A 16 -2.46 20.29 -10.56
N LEU A 17 -3.73 20.30 -11.00
CA LEU A 17 -4.87 19.81 -10.22
C LEU A 17 -4.89 18.28 -10.12
N THR A 18 -4.45 17.56 -11.17
CA THR A 18 -4.29 16.10 -11.13
C THR A 18 -3.06 15.66 -10.33
N LEU A 19 -2.02 16.48 -10.26
CA LEU A 19 -0.86 16.29 -9.38
C LEU A 19 -1.15 16.60 -7.90
N LEU A 20 -2.19 17.38 -7.60
CA LEU A 20 -2.62 17.74 -6.24
C LEU A 20 -3.73 16.81 -5.69
N LEU A 21 -4.37 16.02 -6.56
CA LEU A 21 -5.36 14.99 -6.19
C LEU A 21 -4.73 13.66 -5.74
N LEU A 22 -3.42 13.49 -5.92
CA LEU A 22 -2.65 12.33 -5.42
C LEU A 22 -2.38 12.37 -3.90
N THR A 23 -2.81 13.44 -3.21
CA THR A 23 -2.69 13.60 -1.76
C THR A 23 -4.03 13.74 -1.02
N SER A 24 -5.16 13.53 -1.69
CA SER A 24 -6.49 13.66 -1.09
C SER A 24 -7.35 12.41 -1.31
N PHE A 25 -6.82 11.25 -0.90
CA PHE A 25 -7.69 10.25 -0.30
C PHE A 25 -7.59 10.46 1.21
N LEU A 26 -8.75 10.58 1.88
CA LEU A 26 -8.87 10.86 3.30
C LEU A 26 -7.88 10.00 4.10
N VAL A 27 -6.75 10.60 4.49
CA VAL A 27 -6.26 10.39 5.84
C VAL A 27 -7.35 11.03 6.69
N ALA A 28 -8.37 10.24 7.04
CA ALA A 28 -9.05 10.51 8.28
C ALA A 28 -7.91 10.66 9.28
N PRO A 29 -7.73 11.81 9.94
CA PRO A 29 -6.96 11.78 11.16
C PRO A 29 -7.58 10.62 11.93
N VAL A 30 -6.77 9.66 12.35
CA VAL A 30 -7.10 8.96 13.58
C VAL A 30 -7.15 10.11 14.58
N SER A 31 -8.32 10.73 14.69
CA SER A 31 -8.75 11.42 15.88
C SER A 31 -8.74 10.31 16.89
N PHE A 32 -7.54 10.06 17.42
CA PHE A 32 -7.37 9.63 18.78
C PHE A 32 -8.33 10.55 19.52
N ALA A 33 -9.43 10.00 20.00
CA ALA A 33 -10.34 10.71 20.87
C ALA A 33 -9.54 11.00 22.13
N GLN A 34 -8.74 12.05 22.07
CA GLN A 34 -8.16 12.69 23.22
C GLN A 34 -9.31 13.45 23.83
N SER A 35 -10.10 12.75 24.64
CA SER A 35 -10.85 13.36 25.71
C SER A 35 -9.82 14.00 26.64
N THR A 36 -9.43 15.23 26.32
CA THR A 36 -9.04 16.18 27.34
C THR A 36 -10.34 16.65 27.97
N ASP A 37 -10.83 15.86 28.93
CA ASP A 37 -11.34 16.51 30.12
C ASP A 37 -10.22 16.47 31.15
N ASP A 38 -9.86 17.67 31.55
CA ASP A 38 -8.92 18.00 32.58
C ASP A 38 -9.52 17.56 33.92
N SER A 39 -9.00 16.47 34.44
CA SER A 39 -8.87 16.28 35.87
C SER A 39 -7.55 15.57 36.09
N THR A 40 -6.52 16.36 36.37
CA THR A 40 -5.40 15.89 37.17
C THR A 40 -5.91 15.53 38.57
N GLU A 41 -6.68 14.45 38.68
CA GLU A 41 -6.66 13.65 39.89
C GLU A 41 -5.40 12.79 39.79
N VAL A 42 -4.38 13.23 40.53
CA VAL A 42 -3.36 12.34 41.04
C VAL A 42 -4.10 11.25 41.81
N MET A 43 -4.49 10.17 41.12
CA MET A 43 -4.91 8.95 41.79
C MET A 43 -3.67 8.38 42.45
N THR A 44 -3.55 8.78 43.71
CA THR A 44 -2.78 8.15 44.75
C THR A 44 -2.71 6.65 44.52
N GLU A 45 -1.47 6.19 44.55
CA GLU A 45 -0.96 4.86 44.85
C GLU A 45 -1.72 4.14 45.99
N ASP A 46 -3.02 3.82 45.84
CA ASP A 46 -3.78 3.11 46.89
C ASP A 46 -5.07 2.37 46.45
N ALA A 47 -5.40 2.27 45.15
CA ALA A 47 -6.64 1.62 44.70
C ALA A 47 -6.49 0.21 44.10
N THR A 48 -5.27 -0.31 43.92
CA THR A 48 -5.03 -1.66 43.37
C THR A 48 -4.82 -2.76 44.42
N LYS A 49 -5.01 -2.46 45.70
CA LYS A 49 -4.64 -3.38 46.80
C LYS A 49 -5.76 -4.35 47.24
N ASN A 50 -6.99 -4.23 46.74
CA ASN A 50 -8.16 -4.97 47.26
C ASN A 50 -9.03 -5.70 46.21
N MET A 51 -8.48 -6.11 45.06
CA MET A 51 -9.17 -7.09 44.18
C MET A 51 -8.62 -8.49 44.43
N SER A 52 -9.50 -9.48 44.54
CA SER A 52 -9.09 -10.88 44.60
C SER A 52 -8.27 -11.22 43.34
N PRO A 53 -7.21 -12.04 43.44
CA PRO A 53 -6.50 -12.56 42.27
C PRO A 53 -7.44 -13.19 41.22
N GLU A 54 -8.59 -13.69 41.66
CA GLU A 54 -9.63 -14.28 40.82
C GLU A 54 -10.39 -13.23 39.98
N ASP A 55 -10.72 -12.08 40.56
CA ASP A 55 -11.43 -11.00 39.86
C ASP A 55 -10.54 -10.33 38.81
N ARG A 56 -9.24 -10.16 39.12
CA ARG A 56 -8.25 -9.65 38.16
C ARG A 56 -8.03 -10.60 37.00
N LYS A 57 -8.08 -11.91 37.25
CA LYS A 57 -7.94 -12.92 36.21
C LYS A 57 -9.19 -12.95 35.32
N ALA A 58 -10.38 -12.89 35.90
CA ALA A 58 -11.64 -12.84 35.17
C ALA A 58 -11.75 -11.59 34.27
N GLU A 59 -11.31 -10.42 34.75
CA GLU A 59 -11.31 -9.18 33.96
C GLU A 59 -10.28 -9.23 32.83
N LEU A 60 -9.08 -9.79 33.07
CA LEU A 60 -8.07 -10.01 32.03
C LEU A 60 -8.55 -11.00 30.96
N ASP A 61 -9.18 -12.11 31.36
CA ASP A 61 -9.70 -13.12 30.43
C ASP A 61 -10.85 -12.54 29.59
N ALA A 62 -11.75 -11.75 30.18
CA ALA A 62 -12.81 -11.07 29.45
C ALA A 62 -12.28 -10.04 28.43
N LYS A 63 -11.29 -9.23 28.84
CA LYS A 63 -10.64 -8.25 27.96
C LYS A 63 -9.85 -8.92 26.84
N MET A 64 -9.22 -10.07 27.11
CA MET A 64 -8.52 -10.86 26.10
C MET A 64 -9.49 -11.43 25.06
N GLU A 65 -10.67 -11.88 25.49
CA GLU A 65 -11.70 -12.41 24.59
C GLU A 65 -12.32 -11.30 23.71
N GLU A 66 -12.53 -10.10 24.26
CA GLU A 66 -12.97 -8.93 23.49
C GLU A 66 -11.93 -8.54 22.42
N ILE A 67 -10.65 -8.45 22.79
CA ILE A 67 -9.54 -8.17 21.85
C ILE A 67 -9.47 -9.24 20.76
N LYS A 68 -9.67 -10.52 21.12
CA LYS A 68 -9.67 -11.62 20.18
C LYS A 68 -10.81 -11.52 19.17
N GLN A 69 -12.01 -11.19 19.63
CA GLN A 69 -13.17 -10.97 18.75
C GLN A 69 -12.97 -9.79 17.80
N GLU A 70 -12.49 -8.65 18.31
CA GLU A 70 -12.18 -7.46 17.49
C GLU A 70 -11.09 -7.74 16.44
N ARG A 71 -10.14 -8.61 16.78
CA ARG A 71 -9.09 -9.02 15.85
C ARG A 71 -9.62 -9.95 14.77
N ASP A 72 -10.49 -10.91 15.11
CA ASP A 72 -11.06 -11.85 14.14
C ASP A 72 -11.99 -11.12 13.15
N THR A 73 -12.78 -10.13 13.62
CA THR A 73 -13.57 -9.27 12.73
C THR A 73 -12.68 -8.43 11.82
N ARG A 74 -11.62 -7.82 12.36
CA ARG A 74 -10.62 -7.07 11.58
C ARG A 74 -9.93 -7.92 10.53
N MET A 75 -9.68 -9.20 10.81
CA MET A 75 -9.09 -10.14 9.86
C MET A 75 -10.02 -10.37 8.66
N GLU A 76 -11.31 -10.61 8.91
CA GLU A 76 -12.29 -10.84 7.85
C GLU A 76 -12.54 -9.56 7.02
N GLU A 77 -12.61 -8.39 7.66
CA GLU A 77 -12.69 -7.10 6.95
C GLU A 77 -11.48 -6.86 6.05
N ASN A 78 -10.28 -7.19 6.52
CA ASN A 78 -9.06 -7.07 5.73
C ASN A 78 -9.05 -8.03 4.53
N LYS A 79 -9.63 -9.22 4.70
CA LYS A 79 -9.77 -10.19 3.61
C LYS A 79 -10.76 -9.71 2.56
N GLN A 80 -11.90 -9.15 2.96
CA GLN A 80 -12.87 -8.55 2.04
C GLN A 80 -12.26 -7.37 1.28
N LYS A 81 -11.58 -6.45 1.98
CA LYS A 81 -10.89 -5.31 1.35
C LYS A 81 -9.89 -5.76 0.28
N ARG A 82 -9.25 -6.91 0.45
CA ARG A 82 -8.33 -7.47 -0.57
C ARG A 82 -9.04 -7.95 -1.81
N GLU A 83 -10.15 -8.68 -1.66
CA GLU A 83 -10.94 -9.11 -2.82
C GLU A 83 -11.49 -7.90 -3.57
N ASP A 84 -11.99 -6.89 -2.85
CA ASP A 84 -12.47 -5.64 -3.44
C ASP A 84 -11.33 -4.92 -4.20
N LEU A 85 -10.16 -4.76 -3.58
CA LEU A 85 -8.99 -4.17 -4.24
C LEU A 85 -8.56 -4.95 -5.48
N LYS A 86 -8.64 -6.28 -5.45
CA LYS A 86 -8.31 -7.12 -6.61
C LYS A 86 -9.27 -6.85 -7.77
N THR A 87 -10.57 -6.74 -7.50
CA THR A 87 -11.56 -6.40 -8.53
C THR A 87 -11.36 -4.97 -9.07
N GLU A 88 -10.99 -4.02 -8.21
CA GLU A 88 -10.69 -2.65 -8.61
C GLU A 88 -9.46 -2.60 -9.53
N ILE A 89 -8.41 -3.38 -9.21
CA ILE A 89 -7.22 -3.52 -10.05
C ILE A 89 -7.58 -4.07 -11.43
N GLU A 90 -8.37 -5.14 -11.48
CA GLU A 90 -8.80 -5.75 -12.73
C GLU A 90 -9.59 -4.75 -13.58
N THR A 91 -10.54 -4.04 -12.96
CA THR A 91 -11.34 -3.00 -13.63
C THR A 91 -10.46 -1.87 -14.16
N LYS A 92 -9.54 -1.33 -13.35
CA LYS A 92 -8.63 -0.25 -13.76
C LYS A 92 -7.72 -0.67 -14.91
N ARG A 93 -7.30 -1.93 -14.95
CA ARG A 93 -6.50 -2.48 -16.05
C ARG A 93 -7.31 -2.59 -17.33
N GLU A 94 -8.58 -2.96 -17.25
CA GLU A 94 -9.46 -3.03 -18.42
C GLU A 94 -9.74 -1.63 -18.97
N GLU A 95 -10.05 -0.67 -18.10
CA GLU A 95 -10.23 0.75 -18.46
C GLU A 95 -8.97 1.30 -19.14
N ALA A 96 -7.80 1.07 -18.55
CA ALA A 96 -6.54 1.54 -19.09
C ALA A 96 -6.17 0.88 -20.42
N LYS A 97 -6.48 -0.41 -20.62
CA LYS A 97 -6.30 -1.09 -21.91
C LYS A 97 -7.17 -0.46 -22.99
N ALA A 98 -8.44 -0.20 -22.70
CA ALA A 98 -9.34 0.44 -23.66
C ALA A 98 -8.87 1.85 -24.02
N GLU A 99 -8.48 2.66 -23.03
CA GLU A 99 -7.91 3.99 -23.26
C GLU A 99 -6.60 3.92 -24.06
N MET A 100 -5.75 2.96 -23.75
CA MET A 100 -4.49 2.74 -24.45
C MET A 100 -4.68 2.36 -25.91
N GLU A 101 -5.67 1.53 -26.24
CA GLU A 101 -5.99 1.16 -27.62
C GLU A 101 -6.35 2.41 -28.43
N THR A 102 -7.26 3.24 -27.91
CA THR A 102 -7.65 4.49 -28.59
C THR A 102 -6.46 5.44 -28.79
N ARG A 103 -5.65 5.66 -27.75
CA ARG A 103 -4.46 6.51 -27.85
C ARG A 103 -3.39 5.95 -28.78
N ARG A 104 -3.28 4.62 -28.89
CA ARG A 104 -2.34 3.97 -29.81
C ARG A 104 -2.74 4.14 -31.26
N GLU A 105 -4.03 4.15 -31.57
CA GLU A 105 -4.50 4.45 -32.92
C GLU A 105 -4.14 5.89 -33.32
N GLU A 106 -4.38 6.86 -32.43
CA GLU A 106 -3.97 8.25 -32.65
C GLU A 106 -2.45 8.39 -32.79
N PHE A 107 -1.69 7.67 -31.95
CA PHE A 107 -0.22 7.65 -32.01
C PHE A 107 0.29 7.10 -33.35
N LYS A 108 -0.29 6.00 -33.85
CA LYS A 108 0.07 5.42 -35.16
C LYS A 108 -0.23 6.39 -36.30
N ALA A 109 -1.41 7.03 -36.29
CA ALA A 109 -1.76 8.03 -37.29
C ALA A 109 -0.76 9.20 -37.31
N LYS A 110 -0.32 9.64 -36.13
CA LYS A 110 0.70 10.71 -36.00
C LYS A 110 2.11 10.24 -36.40
N LEU A 111 2.46 8.96 -36.21
CA LEU A 111 3.73 8.40 -36.67
C LEU A 111 3.87 8.44 -38.19
N GLU A 112 2.78 8.17 -38.93
CA GLU A 112 2.76 8.21 -40.40
C GLU A 112 3.03 9.61 -40.97
N ALA A 113 2.79 10.66 -40.20
CA ALA A 113 3.06 12.04 -40.60
C ALA A 113 4.54 12.45 -40.46
N LEU A 114 5.37 11.64 -39.79
CA LEU A 114 6.80 11.91 -39.59
C LEU A 114 7.63 11.51 -40.80
N LYS A 115 8.65 12.31 -41.13
CA LYS A 115 9.48 12.09 -42.31
C LYS A 115 10.64 11.14 -42.07
N ASP A 116 11.22 11.17 -40.87
CA ASP A 116 12.40 10.36 -40.53
C ASP A 116 12.01 8.97 -40.02
N GLU A 117 12.11 7.98 -40.89
CA GLU A 117 11.81 6.57 -40.59
C GLU A 117 12.63 6.02 -39.41
N LYS A 118 13.86 6.49 -39.19
CA LYS A 118 14.69 6.03 -38.07
C LYS A 118 14.12 6.54 -36.75
N LYS A 119 13.65 7.79 -36.71
CA LYS A 119 12.99 8.34 -35.53
C LYS A 119 11.68 7.64 -35.25
N VAL A 120 10.84 7.43 -36.27
CA VAL A 120 9.59 6.67 -36.17
C VAL A 120 9.83 5.31 -35.50
N ALA A 121 10.77 4.52 -36.03
CA ALA A 121 11.08 3.19 -35.50
C ALA A 121 11.62 3.21 -34.05
N VAL A 122 12.31 4.28 -33.65
CA VAL A 122 12.79 4.44 -32.26
C VAL A 122 11.63 4.79 -31.34
N VAL A 123 10.77 5.73 -31.72
CA VAL A 123 9.68 6.19 -30.87
C VAL A 123 8.61 5.11 -30.70
N GLU A 124 8.24 4.41 -31.76
CA GLU A 124 7.34 3.26 -31.70
C GLU A 124 7.87 2.17 -30.75
N ARG A 125 9.19 1.89 -30.82
CA ARG A 125 9.84 0.92 -29.93
C ARG A 125 9.82 1.39 -28.48
N VAL A 126 10.01 2.68 -28.21
CA VAL A 126 9.98 3.21 -26.85
C VAL A 126 8.55 3.15 -26.30
N ASP A 127 7.55 3.60 -27.06
CA ASP A 127 6.13 3.52 -26.68
C ASP A 127 5.73 2.09 -26.31
N THR A 128 6.02 1.14 -27.20
CA THR A 128 5.70 -0.29 -26.98
C THR A 128 6.36 -0.80 -25.69
N ARG A 129 7.64 -0.48 -25.49
CA ARG A 129 8.39 -0.92 -24.30
C ARG A 129 7.90 -0.29 -23.01
N LEU A 130 7.41 0.95 -23.04
CA LEU A 130 6.89 1.61 -21.84
C LEU A 130 5.60 0.92 -21.36
N ALA A 131 4.67 0.66 -22.28
CA ALA A 131 3.46 -0.06 -21.96
C ALA A 131 3.73 -1.48 -21.43
N GLU A 132 4.57 -2.26 -22.14
CA GLU A 132 4.96 -3.60 -21.69
C GLU A 132 5.65 -3.58 -20.33
N ARG A 133 6.54 -2.62 -20.09
CA ARG A 133 7.23 -2.51 -18.79
C ARG A 133 6.27 -2.11 -17.68
N ASN A 134 5.33 -1.21 -17.94
CA ASN A 134 4.36 -0.81 -16.94
C ASN A 134 3.54 -2.02 -16.48
N GLN A 135 2.99 -2.78 -17.43
CA GLN A 135 2.24 -3.99 -17.14
C GLN A 135 3.10 -5.03 -16.40
N ASN A 136 4.24 -5.42 -16.97
CA ASN A 136 5.08 -6.47 -16.39
C ASN A 136 5.59 -6.13 -14.98
N ILE A 137 5.94 -4.86 -14.72
CA ILE A 137 6.42 -4.47 -13.39
C ILE A 137 5.26 -4.42 -12.41
N THR A 138 4.12 -3.82 -12.76
CA THR A 138 2.96 -3.77 -11.86
C THR A 138 2.46 -5.18 -11.52
N ASP A 139 2.40 -6.10 -12.48
CA ASP A 139 2.09 -7.52 -12.25
C ASP A 139 3.03 -8.17 -11.24
N ARG A 140 4.35 -7.96 -11.42
CA ARG A 140 5.34 -8.51 -10.51
C ARG A 140 5.20 -7.94 -9.09
N LEU A 141 4.94 -6.64 -8.97
CA LEU A 141 4.79 -5.97 -7.69
C LEU A 141 3.53 -6.44 -6.95
N LEU A 142 2.40 -6.63 -7.64
CA LEU A 142 1.20 -7.24 -7.05
C LEU A 142 1.49 -8.64 -6.51
N GLY A 143 2.15 -9.49 -7.30
CA GLY A 143 2.53 -10.83 -6.83
C GLY A 143 3.48 -10.80 -5.64
N HIS A 144 4.28 -9.75 -5.45
CA HIS A 144 5.08 -9.58 -4.23
C HIS A 144 4.23 -9.16 -3.05
N LEU A 145 3.30 -8.23 -3.25
CA LEU A 145 2.37 -7.77 -2.22
C LEU A 145 1.48 -8.92 -1.73
N GLU A 146 1.00 -9.79 -2.61
CA GLU A 146 0.24 -11.01 -2.24
C GLU A 146 1.04 -11.93 -1.31
N ARG A 147 2.34 -12.14 -1.60
CA ARG A 147 3.20 -12.95 -0.73
C ARG A 147 3.47 -12.29 0.61
N ILE A 148 3.71 -10.98 0.64
CA ILE A 148 3.87 -10.19 1.87
C ILE A 148 2.60 -10.29 2.71
N SER A 149 1.46 -10.11 2.07
CA SER A 149 0.12 -10.29 2.59
C SER A 149 -0.08 -11.64 3.29
N GLY A 150 0.28 -12.74 2.62
CA GLY A 150 0.21 -14.08 3.21
C GLY A 150 1.20 -14.33 4.36
N VAL A 151 2.30 -13.58 4.44
CA VAL A 151 3.19 -13.61 5.61
C VAL A 151 2.50 -12.94 6.81
N ILE A 152 1.79 -11.82 6.58
CA ILE A 152 1.06 -11.14 7.66
C ILE A 152 -0.08 -12.02 8.19
N ASP A 153 -0.82 -12.71 7.31
CA ASP A 153 -1.88 -13.66 7.72
C ASP A 153 -1.30 -14.73 8.67
N LYS A 154 -0.15 -15.32 8.32
CA LYS A 154 0.54 -16.30 9.18
C LYS A 154 1.02 -15.73 10.51
N MET A 155 1.33 -14.43 10.57
CA MET A 155 1.72 -13.78 11.83
C MET A 155 0.51 -13.64 12.76
N GLU A 156 -0.64 -13.29 12.21
CA GLU A 156 -1.91 -13.21 12.96
C GLU A 156 -2.33 -14.59 13.47
N ASP A 157 -2.23 -15.65 12.65
CA ASP A 157 -2.51 -17.04 13.05
C ASP A 157 -1.62 -17.49 14.23
N ARG A 158 -0.33 -17.13 14.17
CA ARG A 158 0.63 -17.43 15.24
C ARG A 158 0.31 -16.66 16.51
N LEU A 159 -0.04 -15.38 16.39
CA LEU A 159 -0.43 -14.56 17.53
C LEU A 159 -1.75 -15.08 18.15
N ALA A 160 -2.67 -15.62 17.35
CA ALA A 160 -3.90 -16.28 17.82
C ALA A 160 -3.68 -17.55 18.62
N SER A 161 -2.57 -18.22 18.36
CA SER A 161 -2.20 -19.46 19.04
C SER A 161 -1.35 -19.21 20.28
N ALA A 162 -0.96 -17.95 20.54
CA ALA A 162 -0.18 -17.60 21.72
C ALA A 162 -1.07 -17.53 22.97
N GLU A 163 -0.61 -18.12 24.07
CA GLU A 163 -1.29 -18.06 25.36
C GLU A 163 -0.52 -17.12 26.32
N GLY A 164 -1.22 -16.12 26.85
CA GLY A 164 -0.67 -15.17 27.82
C GLY A 164 0.24 -14.08 27.22
N GLY A 165 0.45 -13.03 28.00
CA GLY A 165 1.22 -11.85 27.60
C GLY A 165 0.37 -10.76 26.93
N ASP A 166 0.88 -9.53 26.94
CA ASP A 166 0.25 -8.40 26.26
C ASP A 166 0.65 -8.41 24.76
N THR A 167 -0.34 -8.56 23.88
CA THR A 167 -0.15 -8.59 22.43
C THR A 167 -0.17 -7.21 21.77
N SER A 168 -0.48 -6.15 22.52
CA SER A 168 -0.73 -4.78 22.00
C SER A 168 0.35 -4.27 21.04
N THR A 169 1.62 -4.55 21.36
CA THR A 169 2.76 -4.14 20.55
C THR A 169 2.86 -4.94 19.24
N VAL A 170 2.56 -6.23 19.29
CA VAL A 170 2.52 -7.10 18.10
C VAL A 170 1.35 -6.71 17.21
N ASP A 171 0.17 -6.49 17.80
CA ASP A 171 -1.04 -6.06 17.10
C ASP A 171 -0.84 -4.73 16.38
N SER A 172 -0.18 -3.77 17.03
CA SER A 172 0.16 -2.47 16.44
C SER A 172 1.14 -2.62 15.27
N ALA A 173 2.14 -3.49 15.39
CA ALA A 173 3.11 -3.73 14.33
C ALA A 173 2.48 -4.44 13.12
N ILE A 174 1.59 -5.41 13.34
CA ILE A 174 0.80 -6.08 12.30
C ILE A 174 -0.12 -5.08 11.61
N ALA A 175 -0.84 -4.24 12.35
CA ALA A 175 -1.69 -3.19 11.79
C ALA A 175 -0.89 -2.22 10.90
N THR A 176 0.30 -1.82 11.34
CA THR A 176 1.21 -0.97 10.53
C THR A 176 1.62 -1.67 9.24
N ALA A 177 1.94 -2.96 9.28
CA ALA A 177 2.28 -3.74 8.09
C ALA A 177 1.09 -3.84 7.11
N ARG A 178 -0.13 -4.06 7.62
CA ARG A 178 -1.37 -4.09 6.80
C ARG A 178 -1.61 -2.75 6.09
N LEU A 179 -1.46 -1.64 6.81
CA LEU A 179 -1.61 -0.29 6.25
C LEU A 179 -0.57 -0.01 5.16
N ALA A 180 0.68 -0.43 5.38
CA ALA A 180 1.74 -0.25 4.39
C ALA A 180 1.50 -1.09 3.13
N VAL A 181 0.97 -2.32 3.27
CA VAL A 181 0.55 -3.16 2.13
C VAL A 181 -0.59 -2.50 1.37
N ALA A 182 -1.66 -2.06 2.05
CA ALA A 182 -2.80 -1.40 1.40
C ALA A 182 -2.35 -0.15 0.61
N SER A 183 -1.47 0.66 1.21
CA SER A 183 -0.89 1.83 0.53
C SER A 183 -0.08 1.46 -0.72
N ALA A 184 0.68 0.37 -0.66
CA ALA A 184 1.44 -0.13 -1.79
C ALA A 184 0.53 -0.71 -2.89
N GLU A 185 -0.52 -1.43 -2.51
CA GLU A 185 -1.54 -1.95 -3.44
C GLU A 185 -2.20 -0.79 -4.19
N SER A 186 -2.67 0.24 -3.49
CA SER A 186 -3.23 1.47 -4.12
C SER A 186 -2.25 2.15 -5.08
N ALA A 187 -0.97 2.25 -4.71
CA ALA A 187 0.04 2.83 -5.60
C ALA A 187 0.24 1.98 -6.87
N VAL A 188 0.21 0.64 -6.76
CA VAL A 188 0.31 -0.25 -7.91
C VAL A 188 -0.95 -0.18 -8.78
N VAL A 189 -2.14 -0.05 -8.20
CA VAL A 189 -3.41 0.16 -8.93
C VAL A 189 -3.31 1.40 -9.79
N ALA A 190 -2.97 2.54 -9.17
CA ALA A 190 -2.84 3.82 -9.85
C ALA A 190 -1.82 3.74 -10.99
N GLN A 191 -0.66 3.14 -10.74
CA GLN A 191 0.39 2.95 -11.74
C GLN A 191 -0.06 2.06 -12.90
N SER A 192 -0.83 1.01 -12.64
CA SER A 192 -1.33 0.09 -13.68
C SER A 192 -2.31 0.77 -14.63
N GLY A 193 -2.96 1.85 -14.18
CA GLY A 193 -3.82 2.70 -15.02
C GLY A 193 -3.07 3.61 -15.99
N ASN A 194 -1.75 3.80 -15.81
CA ASN A 194 -0.99 4.73 -16.64
C ASN A 194 -0.61 4.11 -17.99
N THR A 195 -0.94 4.79 -19.08
CA THR A 195 -0.74 4.29 -20.45
C THR A 195 0.57 4.75 -21.11
N TYR A 196 1.21 5.79 -20.60
CA TYR A 196 2.52 6.33 -21.07
C TYR A 196 2.65 6.49 -22.59
N VAL A 197 1.54 6.81 -23.28
CA VAL A 197 1.56 7.03 -24.72
C VAL A 197 2.28 8.34 -25.03
N ILE A 198 3.19 8.29 -26.01
CA ILE A 198 4.00 9.45 -26.39
C ILE A 198 3.15 10.39 -27.26
N GLU A 199 2.82 11.57 -26.74
CA GLU A 199 2.07 12.56 -27.50
C GLU A 199 2.97 13.25 -28.53
N LEU A 200 2.84 12.83 -29.79
CA LEU A 200 3.64 13.39 -30.88
C LEU A 200 3.24 14.84 -31.19
N GLY A 201 4.22 15.73 -31.13
CA GLY A 201 4.17 17.13 -31.57
C GLY A 201 5.15 17.37 -32.73
N ASP A 202 5.93 18.44 -32.66
CA ASP A 202 6.91 18.75 -33.69
C ASP A 202 8.08 17.76 -33.71
N GLU A 203 8.51 17.35 -34.91
CA GLU A 203 9.60 16.38 -35.08
C GLU A 203 10.94 16.86 -34.48
N ALA A 204 11.14 18.18 -34.39
CA ALA A 204 12.31 18.78 -33.75
C ALA A 204 12.32 18.58 -32.23
N GLU A 205 11.16 18.45 -31.61
CA GLU A 205 10.98 18.29 -30.16
C GLU A 205 10.86 16.82 -29.73
N LEU A 206 10.73 15.91 -30.70
CA LEU A 206 10.45 14.49 -30.49
C LEU A 206 11.35 13.84 -29.43
N ARG A 207 12.66 14.15 -29.46
CA ARG A 207 13.59 13.62 -28.45
C ARG A 207 13.23 14.08 -27.03
N SER A 208 12.94 15.36 -26.86
CA SER A 208 12.58 15.94 -25.56
C SER A 208 11.27 15.36 -25.05
N ILE A 209 10.28 15.16 -25.95
CA ILE A 209 8.99 14.55 -25.62
C ILE A 209 9.21 13.12 -25.12
N VAL A 210 9.97 12.31 -25.86
CA VAL A 210 10.29 10.93 -25.46
C VAL A 210 11.03 10.89 -24.12
N GLU A 211 12.03 11.74 -23.92
CA GLU A 211 12.79 11.82 -22.67
C GLU A 211 11.88 12.19 -21.48
N ALA A 212 10.94 13.11 -21.68
CA ALA A 212 9.95 13.48 -20.68
C ALA A 212 9.03 12.31 -20.31
N THR A 213 8.44 11.62 -21.29
CA THR A 213 7.56 10.47 -21.03
C THR A 213 8.31 9.32 -20.32
N VAL A 214 9.54 9.03 -20.74
CA VAL A 214 10.39 8.02 -20.07
C VAL A 214 10.77 8.46 -18.65
N GLY A 215 11.05 9.75 -18.46
CA GLY A 215 11.34 10.35 -17.16
C GLY A 215 10.16 10.20 -16.21
N GLN A 216 8.95 10.50 -16.70
CA GLN A 216 7.70 10.34 -15.96
C GLN A 216 7.51 8.89 -15.52
N PHE A 217 7.60 7.94 -16.46
CA PHE A 217 7.51 6.51 -16.15
C PHE A 217 8.49 6.07 -15.05
N ARG A 218 9.75 6.53 -15.13
CA ARG A 218 10.76 6.21 -14.11
C ARG A 218 10.43 6.79 -12.74
N SER A 219 9.96 8.04 -12.72
CA SER A 219 9.57 8.73 -11.49
C SER A 219 8.43 7.99 -10.82
N ASP A 220 7.34 7.74 -11.55
CA ASP A 220 6.15 7.07 -11.02
C ASP A 220 6.49 5.67 -10.53
N MET A 221 7.23 4.88 -11.33
CA MET A 221 7.66 3.55 -10.92
C MET A 221 8.55 3.57 -9.67
N GLY A 222 9.38 4.62 -9.50
CA GLY A 222 10.17 4.83 -8.30
C GLY A 222 9.32 5.00 -7.04
N VAL A 223 8.20 5.72 -7.15
CA VAL A 223 7.21 5.88 -6.07
C VAL A 223 6.61 4.52 -5.70
N VAL A 224 6.15 3.75 -6.69
CA VAL A 224 5.52 2.45 -6.47
C VAL A 224 6.49 1.45 -5.83
N ILE A 225 7.72 1.36 -6.34
CA ILE A 225 8.75 0.48 -5.79
C ILE A 225 9.06 0.86 -4.33
N THR A 226 9.09 2.16 -4.02
CA THR A 226 9.29 2.64 -2.66
C THR A 226 8.15 2.24 -1.73
N ALA A 227 6.89 2.34 -2.18
CA ALA A 227 5.74 1.89 -1.40
C ALA A 227 5.80 0.38 -1.10
N VAL A 228 6.11 -0.46 -2.10
CA VAL A 228 6.28 -1.91 -1.91
C VAL A 228 7.44 -2.24 -0.97
N LYS A 229 8.53 -1.47 -1.04
CA LYS A 229 9.65 -1.59 -0.11
C LYS A 229 9.21 -1.29 1.33
N SER A 230 8.46 -0.21 1.54
CA SER A 230 7.92 0.17 2.85
C SER A 230 7.01 -0.92 3.42
N ALA A 231 6.16 -1.54 2.58
CA ALA A 231 5.32 -2.67 2.98
C ALA A 231 6.17 -3.84 3.48
N ARG A 232 7.20 -4.24 2.71
CA ARG A 232 8.12 -5.31 3.11
C ARG A 232 8.84 -4.99 4.43
N ASP A 233 9.36 -3.78 4.57
CA ASP A 233 10.13 -3.37 5.75
C ASP A 233 9.23 -3.35 7.00
N ALA A 234 7.97 -2.89 6.87
CA ALA A 234 6.98 -2.94 7.94
C ALA A 234 6.62 -4.39 8.32
N THR A 235 6.43 -5.29 7.35
CA THR A 235 6.20 -6.72 7.61
C THR A 235 7.39 -7.38 8.31
N GLN A 236 8.63 -7.04 7.91
CA GLN A 236 9.82 -7.54 8.58
C GLN A 236 9.88 -7.06 10.03
N LYS A 237 9.53 -5.79 10.28
CA LYS A 237 9.49 -5.26 11.65
C LYS A 237 8.42 -5.96 12.49
N ALA A 238 7.23 -6.20 11.95
CA ALA A 238 6.18 -6.97 12.62
C ALA A 238 6.63 -8.39 12.96
N ALA A 239 7.33 -9.07 12.04
CA ALA A 239 7.87 -10.40 12.28
C ALA A 239 8.94 -10.43 13.39
N GLN A 240 9.77 -9.39 13.48
CA GLN A 240 10.74 -9.23 14.57
C GLN A 240 10.04 -9.07 15.92
N VAL A 241 9.04 -8.19 15.99
CA VAL A 241 8.26 -7.93 17.21
C VAL A 241 7.53 -9.19 17.67
N LEU A 242 6.90 -9.94 16.76
CA LEU A 242 6.28 -11.23 17.08
C LEU A 242 7.32 -12.25 17.60
N GLY A 243 8.51 -12.28 17.00
CA GLY A 243 9.60 -13.15 17.45
C GLY A 243 10.11 -12.80 18.85
N GLU A 244 10.18 -11.51 19.20
CA GLU A 244 10.52 -11.04 20.54
C GLU A 244 9.43 -11.41 21.56
N PHE A 245 8.16 -11.23 21.18
CA PHE A 245 7.01 -11.62 21.99
C PHE A 245 7.03 -13.12 22.33
N HIS A 246 7.27 -14.01 21.36
CA HIS A 246 7.36 -15.45 21.62
C HIS A 246 8.58 -15.86 22.45
N LYS A 247 9.69 -15.11 22.39
CA LYS A 247 10.84 -15.37 23.28
C LYS A 247 10.52 -15.02 24.72
N ALA A 248 9.74 -13.97 24.95
CA ALA A 248 9.28 -13.58 26.28
C ALA A 248 8.14 -14.48 26.80
N ASN A 249 7.33 -15.04 25.89
CA ASN A 249 6.18 -15.90 26.19
C ASN A 249 6.27 -17.19 25.35
N PRO A 250 7.12 -18.16 25.74
CA PRO A 250 7.31 -19.37 24.94
C PRO A 250 6.02 -20.23 24.95
N PRO A 251 5.64 -20.81 23.80
CA PRO A 251 4.46 -21.67 23.72
C PRO A 251 4.63 -22.92 24.62
N LYS A 252 3.52 -23.38 25.22
CA LYS A 252 3.50 -24.51 26.18
C LYS A 252 4.28 -25.75 25.73
N ASP A 253 4.26 -26.07 24.43
CA ASP A 253 4.96 -27.25 23.89
C ASP A 253 6.49 -27.16 24.03
N ALA A 254 7.07 -25.95 24.08
CA ALA A 254 8.50 -25.74 24.27
C ALA A 254 8.94 -25.92 25.74
N MET A 255 8.01 -25.80 26.71
CA MET A 255 8.33 -26.01 28.14
C MET A 255 8.45 -27.49 28.52
N MET A 256 7.88 -28.40 27.72
CA MET A 256 7.92 -29.86 27.97
C MET A 256 9.27 -30.51 27.57
N GLU A 257 10.06 -29.89 26.70
CA GLU A 257 11.39 -30.40 26.31
C GLU A 257 12.50 -30.01 27.31
N GLU A 258 12.33 -28.94 28.09
CA GLU A 258 13.36 -28.49 29.04
C GLU A 258 13.28 -29.20 30.40
N GLU A 259 12.11 -29.70 30.80
CA GLU A 259 11.94 -30.49 32.04
C GLU A 259 12.31 -31.97 31.90
N THR A 260 12.38 -32.50 30.68
CA THR A 260 12.72 -33.92 30.44
C THR A 260 14.23 -34.19 30.32
N ASN A 261 15.05 -33.14 30.40
CA ASN A 261 16.52 -33.22 30.25
C ASN A 261 17.29 -32.75 31.51
N LYS A 262 16.64 -32.75 32.67
CA LYS A 262 17.25 -32.62 34.01
C LYS A 262 17.04 -33.88 34.82
#